data_AF-A0A0A1UH76-F1
#
_entry.id   AF-A0A0A1UH76-F1
#
_cell.length_a   1.000
_cell.length_b   1.000
_cell.length_c   1.000
_cell.angle_alpha   90.00
_cell.angle_beta   90.00
_cell.angle_gamma   90.00
#
_symmetry.space_group_name_H-M   'P 1'
#
loop_
_entity.id
_entity.type
_entity.pdbx_description
1 polymer ?
#
loop_
_entity_poly.entity_id
_entity_poly.type
_entity_poly.pdbx_seq_one_letter_code
_entity_poly.pdbx_strand_id
1 'polypeptide(L)'
;MSVELANIHTTLRFLTKINERGLQKTSQDEIIYSSFNSKTKEEANKEPLSLFSKIVNLITGKYLKKPQRILYEKKEGVTGKSKNAIRERRLREDTCYLQAVCLALFNFFGDFSLIQPKKRTNKTADLPRIHCIMFQETFVDVEELINTIYPSPVDCDERNKRSMLRICAHNRLYAKQNYLLDVLRRCGFFFESTFPFKTRFTIQQERVNSIYYRNKLLLKKEEIQEMGKQINQFFCEQSKIRINGIYDHDDQVFEKFLHEKMPIFYDKFSKIRLQSVN
;
A
#
# COMPACT_ATOMS: atom_id res chain seq x y z
N MET A 1 8.96 -32.76 8.20
CA MET A 1 8.57 -32.54 9.62
C MET A 1 9.48 -31.55 10.37
N SER A 2 10.75 -31.37 10.00
CA SER A 2 11.67 -30.44 10.69
C SER A 2 11.47 -28.94 10.38
N VAL A 3 10.90 -28.60 9.22
CA VAL A 3 10.72 -27.19 8.79
C VAL A 3 9.51 -26.51 9.45
N GLU A 4 8.43 -27.25 9.72
CA GLU A 4 7.25 -26.70 10.39
C GLU A 4 7.52 -26.37 11.86
N LEU A 5 8.28 -27.22 12.56
CA LEU A 5 8.69 -26.97 13.94
C LEU A 5 9.63 -25.77 14.06
N ALA A 6 10.52 -25.55 13.08
CA ALA A 6 11.38 -24.36 13.04
C ALA A 6 10.58 -23.06 12.82
N ASN A 7 9.54 -23.10 11.99
CA ASN A 7 8.65 -21.95 11.76
C ASN A 7 7.78 -21.65 12.99
N ILE A 8 7.29 -22.67 13.69
CA ILE A 8 6.54 -22.52 14.95
C ILE A 8 7.45 -21.92 16.04
N HIS A 9 8.68 -22.41 16.16
CA HIS A 9 9.63 -21.93 17.17
C HIS A 9 10.11 -20.48 16.90
N THR A 10 10.20 -20.07 15.63
CA THR A 10 10.54 -18.70 15.24
C THR A 10 9.36 -17.75 15.51
N THR A 11 8.14 -18.19 15.20
CA THR A 11 6.90 -17.44 15.50
C THR A 11 6.69 -17.30 17.01
N LEU A 12 6.95 -18.36 17.78
CA LEU A 12 6.87 -18.33 19.25
C LEU A 12 7.94 -17.42 19.86
N ARG A 13 9.18 -17.41 19.34
CA ARG A 13 10.24 -16.47 19.79
C ARG A 13 9.87 -15.01 19.52
N PHE A 14 9.22 -14.73 18.40
CA PHE A 14 8.73 -13.39 18.08
C PHE A 14 7.57 -13.00 18.99
N LEU A 15 6.59 -13.89 19.21
CA LEU A 15 5.47 -13.66 20.13
C LEU A 15 5.91 -13.52 21.60
N THR A 16 6.96 -14.23 22.03
CA THR A 16 7.54 -14.05 23.38
C THR A 16 8.28 -12.72 23.50
N LYS A 17 9.08 -12.33 22.49
CA LYS A 17 9.66 -10.97 22.43
C LYS A 17 8.59 -9.86 22.41
N ILE A 18 7.44 -10.10 21.78
CA ILE A 18 6.28 -9.19 21.77
C ILE A 18 5.66 -9.09 23.17
N ASN A 19 5.45 -10.23 23.84
CA ASN A 19 4.81 -10.26 25.15
C ASN A 19 5.71 -9.65 26.25
N GLU A 20 7.03 -9.81 26.14
CA GLU A 20 8.00 -9.21 27.06
C GLU A 20 8.15 -7.68 26.89
N ARG A 21 7.82 -7.14 25.71
CA ARG A 21 7.93 -5.69 25.41
C ARG A 21 6.59 -4.94 25.45
N GLY A 22 5.46 -5.62 25.28
CA GLY A 22 4.13 -5.03 25.14
C GLY A 22 3.38 -4.70 26.45
N LEU A 23 4.03 -4.80 27.62
CA LEU A 23 3.38 -4.63 28.93
C LEU A 23 3.61 -3.27 29.60
N GLN A 24 3.86 -2.22 28.81
CA GLN A 24 3.73 -0.83 29.26
C GLN A 24 2.68 -0.10 28.42
N LYS A 25 1.42 -0.18 28.85
CA LYS A 25 0.36 0.69 28.34
C LYS A 25 0.60 2.11 28.86
N THR A 26 0.91 3.06 27.99
CA THR A 26 0.92 4.49 28.34
C THR A 26 -0.27 5.21 27.73
N SER A 27 -0.82 6.12 28.52
CA SER A 27 -2.13 6.77 28.42
C SER A 27 -2.23 7.87 27.34
N GLN A 28 -1.60 7.72 26.18
CA GLN A 28 -1.50 8.78 25.15
C GLN A 28 -2.45 8.63 23.95
N ASP A 29 -3.34 7.63 23.95
CA ASP A 29 -4.21 7.32 22.79
C ASP A 29 -5.35 8.33 22.52
N GLU A 30 -5.51 9.38 23.33
CA GLU A 30 -6.61 10.35 23.15
C GLU A 30 -6.32 11.47 22.12
N ILE A 31 -5.08 11.62 21.64
CA ILE A 31 -4.72 12.77 20.77
C ILE A 31 -4.98 12.52 19.28
N ILE A 32 -5.20 11.27 18.84
CA ILE A 32 -5.28 10.94 17.40
C ILE A 32 -6.66 11.26 16.77
N TYR A 33 -7.71 11.49 17.57
CA TYR A 33 -9.07 11.67 17.03
C TYR A 33 -9.42 13.10 16.57
N SER A 34 -8.60 14.13 16.82
CA SER A 34 -9.01 15.53 16.61
C SER A 34 -8.77 16.10 15.20
N SER A 35 -8.18 15.36 14.27
CA SER A 35 -7.75 15.93 12.97
C SER A 35 -8.80 15.91 11.84
N PHE A 36 -10.00 15.36 12.05
CA PHE A 36 -10.92 15.07 10.95
C PHE A 36 -12.31 15.72 11.00
N ASN A 37 -12.61 16.61 11.95
CA ASN A 37 -13.92 17.29 11.96
C ASN A 37 -13.90 18.69 12.57
N SER A 38 -13.93 19.70 11.70
CA SER A 38 -14.52 21.04 11.91
C SER A 38 -14.62 21.64 10.49
N LYS A 39 -15.69 22.23 9.96
CA LYS A 39 -16.85 23.03 10.36
C LYS A 39 -17.85 22.94 9.17
N THR A 40 -19.15 23.18 9.20
CA THR A 40 -20.12 23.72 10.15
C THR A 40 -21.53 23.39 9.62
N LYS A 41 -22.47 23.30 10.56
CA LYS A 41 -23.94 23.24 10.41
C LYS A 41 -24.48 24.35 9.49
N GLU A 42 -25.62 24.08 8.85
CA GLU A 42 -26.82 24.91 9.05
C GLU A 42 -28.10 24.21 8.57
N GLU A 43 -29.12 24.36 9.40
CA GLU A 43 -30.49 23.88 9.21
C GLU A 43 -31.16 24.71 8.12
N ALA A 44 -31.73 24.05 7.11
CA ALA A 44 -32.68 24.68 6.20
C ALA A 44 -33.71 23.66 5.70
N ASN A 45 -34.94 23.82 6.20
CA ASN A 45 -36.23 23.55 5.57
C ASN A 45 -36.43 22.23 4.78
N LYS A 46 -37.30 21.37 5.32
CA LYS A 46 -37.76 20.08 4.78
C LYS A 46 -38.74 20.16 3.58
N GLU A 47 -38.73 21.23 2.76
CA GLU A 47 -39.68 21.36 1.63
C GLU A 47 -39.15 21.42 0.17
N PRO A 48 -37.84 21.38 -0.18
CA PRO A 48 -37.43 21.42 -1.59
C PRO A 48 -37.33 20.04 -2.28
N LEU A 49 -37.34 18.92 -1.54
CA LEU A 49 -37.12 17.57 -2.10
C LEU A 49 -38.26 17.09 -3.01
N SER A 50 -39.49 17.55 -2.77
CA SER A 50 -40.67 17.24 -3.58
C SER A 50 -40.58 17.88 -4.98
N LEU A 51 -40.14 19.14 -5.06
CA LEU A 51 -40.02 19.86 -6.34
C LEU A 51 -38.81 19.37 -7.13
N PHE A 52 -37.69 19.11 -6.47
CA PHE A 52 -36.46 18.61 -7.11
C PHE A 52 -36.67 17.21 -7.71
N SER A 53 -37.37 16.31 -7.01
CA SER A 53 -37.69 14.98 -7.56
C SER A 53 -38.63 15.04 -8.77
N LYS A 54 -39.60 15.97 -8.77
CA LYS A 54 -40.49 16.21 -9.93
C LYS A 54 -39.75 16.78 -11.12
N ILE A 55 -38.84 17.75 -10.92
CA ILE A 55 -38.02 18.34 -11.98
C ILE A 55 -37.04 17.30 -12.54
N VAL A 56 -36.40 16.50 -11.68
CA VAL A 56 -35.50 15.42 -12.10
C VAL A 56 -36.26 14.36 -12.90
N ASN A 57 -37.47 13.98 -12.51
CA ASN A 57 -38.31 13.03 -13.27
C ASN A 57 -38.79 13.61 -14.62
N LEU A 58 -39.08 14.92 -14.69
CA LEU A 58 -39.48 15.58 -15.94
C LEU A 58 -38.32 15.65 -16.95
N ILE A 59 -37.10 15.88 -16.46
CA ILE A 59 -35.88 15.96 -17.28
C ILE A 59 -35.41 14.55 -17.69
N THR A 60 -35.43 13.58 -16.77
CA THR A 60 -34.95 12.22 -17.04
C THR A 60 -35.93 11.39 -17.87
N GLY A 61 -37.24 11.65 -17.78
CA GLY A 61 -38.26 10.96 -18.57
C GLY A 61 -38.21 11.23 -20.08
N LYS A 62 -37.64 12.37 -20.50
CA LYS A 62 -37.55 12.75 -21.92
C LYS A 62 -36.21 12.37 -22.60
N TYR A 63 -35.17 12.01 -21.85
CA TYR A 63 -33.81 11.86 -22.40
C TYR A 63 -33.11 10.51 -22.17
N LEU A 64 -33.79 9.47 -21.69
CA LEU A 64 -33.18 8.15 -21.53
C LEU A 64 -33.77 7.10 -22.48
N LYS A 65 -33.74 7.36 -23.79
CA LYS A 65 -33.54 6.23 -24.73
C LYS A 65 -32.13 5.72 -24.47
N LYS A 66 -32.01 4.67 -23.63
CA LYS A 66 -30.75 3.97 -23.40
C LYS A 66 -30.11 3.72 -24.78
N PRO A 67 -28.86 4.19 -25.03
CA PRO A 67 -28.22 3.90 -26.30
C PRO A 67 -28.23 2.39 -26.48
N GLN A 68 -28.84 1.91 -27.56
CA GLN A 68 -28.80 0.51 -27.93
C GLN A 68 -27.32 0.12 -27.95
N ARG A 69 -26.93 -0.83 -27.08
CA ARG A 69 -25.59 -1.39 -27.11
C ARG A 69 -25.42 -2.06 -28.46
N ILE A 70 -24.70 -1.41 -29.36
CA ILE A 70 -24.19 -2.03 -30.57
C ILE A 70 -23.33 -3.20 -30.08
N LEU A 71 -23.84 -4.41 -30.26
CA LEU A 71 -23.13 -5.66 -30.00
C LEU A 71 -22.06 -5.77 -31.08
N TYR A 72 -20.87 -5.24 -30.80
CA TYR A 72 -19.71 -5.51 -31.63
C TYR A 72 -19.38 -6.99 -31.52
N GLU A 73 -19.30 -7.67 -32.66
CA GLU A 73 -18.77 -9.03 -32.73
C GLU A 73 -17.41 -9.06 -32.06
N LYS A 74 -17.29 -9.93 -31.06
CA LYS A 74 -16.09 -10.10 -30.26
C LYS A 74 -15.05 -10.79 -31.13
N LYS A 75 -14.31 -10.01 -31.94
CA LYS A 75 -13.09 -10.49 -32.60
C LYS A 75 -12.24 -11.17 -31.53
N GLU A 76 -11.74 -12.38 -31.83
CA GLU A 76 -10.83 -13.14 -30.96
C GLU A 76 -9.52 -12.36 -30.77
N GLY A 77 -9.58 -11.33 -29.93
CA GLY A 77 -8.51 -10.38 -29.73
C GLY A 77 -7.52 -10.96 -28.74
N VAL A 78 -6.27 -11.06 -29.18
CA VAL A 78 -5.08 -11.34 -28.35
C VAL A 78 -5.20 -10.59 -27.02
N THR A 79 -5.57 -11.32 -25.97
CA THR A 79 -6.01 -10.72 -24.71
C THR A 79 -4.87 -9.97 -24.03
N GLY A 80 -5.04 -8.66 -23.83
CA GLY A 80 -4.16 -7.86 -22.99
C GLY A 80 -3.01 -7.12 -23.69
N LYS A 81 -3.11 -6.85 -25.00
CA LYS A 81 -2.23 -5.88 -25.72
C LYS A 81 -2.82 -4.46 -25.83
N SER A 82 -4.02 -4.22 -25.29
CA SER A 82 -4.62 -2.88 -25.34
C SER A 82 -3.75 -1.83 -24.63
N LYS A 83 -3.75 -0.59 -25.12
CA LYS A 83 -3.02 0.54 -24.51
C LYS A 83 -3.37 0.68 -23.01
N ASN A 84 -4.64 0.51 -22.66
CA ASN A 84 -5.10 0.57 -21.27
C ASN A 84 -4.56 -0.58 -20.42
N ALA A 85 -4.55 -1.80 -20.94
CA ALA A 85 -4.00 -2.95 -20.22
C ALA A 85 -2.49 -2.80 -19.97
N ILE A 86 -1.74 -2.28 -20.96
CA ILE A 86 -0.30 -2.00 -20.79
C ILE A 86 -0.08 -0.94 -19.71
N ARG A 87 -0.87 0.15 -19.74
CA ARG A 87 -0.80 1.22 -18.74
C ARG A 87 -1.12 0.72 -17.33
N GLU A 88 -2.16 -0.11 -17.18
CA GLU A 88 -2.57 -0.66 -15.88
C GLU A 88 -1.50 -1.59 -15.31
N ARG A 89 -0.84 -2.41 -16.16
CA ARG A 89 0.30 -3.24 -15.73
C ARG A 89 1.47 -2.38 -15.24
N ARG A 90 1.84 -1.34 -15.98
CA ARG A 90 2.91 -0.41 -15.59
C ARG A 90 2.61 0.26 -14.25
N LEU A 91 1.38 0.75 -14.04
CA LEU A 91 1.00 1.36 -12.76
C LEU A 91 1.08 0.36 -11.59
N ARG A 92 0.73 -0.90 -11.84
CA ARG A 92 0.86 -1.96 -10.85
C ARG A 92 2.33 -2.28 -10.55
N GLU A 93 3.19 -2.30 -11.55
CA GLU A 93 4.65 -2.47 -11.39
C GLU A 93 5.29 -1.26 -10.69
N ASP A 94 4.85 -0.04 -10.99
CA ASP A 94 5.29 1.17 -10.28
C ASP A 94 4.99 1.07 -8.78
N THR A 95 3.78 0.63 -8.45
CA THR A 95 3.37 0.38 -7.04
C THR A 95 4.16 -0.77 -6.44
N CYS A 96 4.28 -1.84 -7.22
CA CYS A 96 5.24 -2.94 -7.18
C CYS A 96 6.54 -2.61 -6.45
N TYR A 97 7.32 -1.86 -7.21
CA TYR A 97 8.72 -1.56 -7.01
C TYR A 97 8.89 -0.44 -6.00
N LEU A 98 7.99 0.55 -5.98
CA LEU A 98 8.01 1.59 -4.96
C LEU A 98 7.83 0.98 -3.56
N GLN A 99 6.88 0.06 -3.38
CA GLN A 99 6.69 -0.60 -2.08
C GLN A 99 7.93 -1.38 -1.66
N ALA A 100 8.57 -2.09 -2.59
CA ALA A 100 9.79 -2.84 -2.32
C ALA A 100 10.94 -1.91 -1.88
N VAL A 101 11.15 -0.79 -2.57
CA VAL A 101 12.13 0.24 -2.18
C VAL A 101 11.81 0.83 -0.81
N CYS A 102 10.54 1.12 -0.53
CA CYS A 102 10.14 1.70 0.75
C CYS A 102 10.38 0.73 1.91
N LEU A 103 10.10 -0.56 1.74
CA LEU A 103 10.43 -1.58 2.73
C LEU A 103 11.94 -1.71 2.92
N ALA A 104 12.71 -1.60 1.84
CA ALA A 104 14.17 -1.61 1.91
C ALA A 104 14.72 -0.45 2.74
N LEU A 105 14.21 0.75 2.49
CA LEU A 105 14.54 1.96 3.26
C LEU A 105 14.11 1.85 4.71
N PHE A 106 12.94 1.27 4.97
CA PHE A 106 12.39 1.13 6.31
C PHE A 106 13.21 0.15 7.17
N ASN A 107 13.82 -0.88 6.58
CA ASN A 107 14.58 -1.88 7.32
C ASN A 107 15.76 -1.30 8.13
N PHE A 108 16.27 -0.14 7.74
CA PHE A 108 17.29 0.60 8.51
C PHE A 108 16.76 1.30 9.76
N PHE A 109 15.47 1.20 10.05
CA PHE A 109 14.82 1.88 11.16
C PHE A 109 13.92 0.96 11.99
N GLY A 110 13.50 -0.18 11.44
CA GLY A 110 12.63 -1.12 12.14
C GLY A 110 12.44 -2.42 11.38
N ASP A 111 11.59 -3.26 11.96
CA ASP A 111 11.35 -4.61 11.51
C ASP A 111 10.04 -4.66 10.73
N PHE A 112 9.95 -5.54 9.74
CA PHE A 112 8.68 -5.77 9.05
C PHE A 112 8.50 -7.24 8.70
N SER A 113 7.25 -7.64 8.50
CA SER A 113 6.93 -8.97 8.00
C SER A 113 6.10 -8.93 6.73
N LEU A 114 6.41 -9.88 5.85
CA LEU A 114 5.73 -10.12 4.58
C LEU A 114 5.04 -11.47 4.63
N ILE A 115 3.80 -11.53 4.16
CA ILE A 115 3.07 -12.77 3.94
C ILE A 115 3.13 -13.13 2.45
N GLN A 116 3.21 -14.43 2.16
CA GLN A 116 3.08 -14.94 0.80
C GLN A 116 1.80 -14.42 0.11
N PRO A 117 1.90 -13.92 -1.13
CA PRO A 117 0.71 -13.50 -1.89
C PRO A 117 -0.20 -14.71 -2.17
N LYS A 118 -1.51 -14.57 -1.93
CA LYS A 118 -2.51 -15.64 -2.15
C LYS A 118 -2.61 -16.08 -3.61
N LYS A 119 -2.29 -15.18 -4.55
CA LYS A 119 -2.32 -15.42 -5.99
C LYS A 119 -1.09 -14.82 -6.61
N ARG A 120 -0.37 -15.62 -7.40
CA ARG A 120 0.78 -15.18 -8.20
C ARG A 120 0.36 -14.92 -9.63
N THR A 121 0.97 -13.93 -10.25
CA THR A 121 0.66 -13.52 -11.62
C THR A 121 1.88 -13.69 -12.51
N ASN A 122 1.70 -14.34 -13.68
CA ASN A 122 2.79 -14.50 -14.65
C ASN A 122 3.00 -13.24 -15.52
N LYS A 123 2.11 -12.24 -15.41
CA LYS A 123 2.06 -11.08 -16.33
C LYS A 123 2.53 -9.77 -15.70
N THR A 124 2.60 -9.68 -14.38
CA THR A 124 2.95 -8.46 -13.63
C THR A 124 3.76 -8.86 -12.42
N ALA A 125 4.56 -7.94 -11.89
CA ALA A 125 5.20 -8.15 -10.61
C ALA A 125 4.16 -8.43 -9.51
N ASP A 126 4.45 -9.44 -8.68
CA ASP A 126 3.65 -9.76 -7.51
C ASP A 126 4.01 -8.77 -6.40
N LEU A 127 3.00 -8.10 -5.85
CA LEU A 127 3.18 -7.12 -4.78
C LEU A 127 3.42 -7.86 -3.45
N PRO A 128 4.51 -7.54 -2.72
CA PRO A 128 4.74 -8.08 -1.39
C PRO A 128 3.59 -7.69 -0.46
N ARG A 129 3.05 -8.64 0.30
CA ARG A 129 1.95 -8.34 1.23
C ARG A 129 2.52 -8.01 2.59
N ILE A 130 2.54 -6.73 2.93
CA ILE A 130 2.93 -6.24 4.26
C ILE A 130 1.89 -6.70 5.27
N HIS A 131 2.37 -7.37 6.32
CA HIS A 131 1.55 -7.84 7.42
C HIS A 131 1.71 -6.95 8.64
N CYS A 132 2.92 -6.87 9.20
CA CYS A 132 3.21 -6.01 10.33
C CYS A 132 4.44 -5.15 10.09
N ILE A 133 4.47 -4.02 10.78
CA ILE A 133 5.61 -3.11 10.89
C ILE A 133 5.86 -2.90 12.38
N MET A 134 7.12 -3.01 12.80
CA MET A 134 7.58 -2.66 14.12
C MET A 134 8.58 -1.52 14.00
N PHE A 135 8.26 -0.38 14.58
CA PHE A 135 9.11 0.80 14.55
C PHE A 135 9.31 1.28 15.99
N GLN A 136 10.57 1.33 16.42
CA GLN A 136 10.93 1.58 17.82
C GLN A 136 10.28 0.54 18.74
N GLU A 137 9.30 0.95 19.55
CA GLU A 137 8.54 0.08 20.46
C GLU A 137 7.08 -0.10 20.01
N THR A 138 6.71 0.49 18.88
CA THR A 138 5.34 0.41 18.35
C THR A 138 5.22 -0.75 17.37
N PHE A 139 4.36 -1.70 17.69
CA PHE A 139 3.92 -2.75 16.78
C PHE A 139 2.61 -2.34 16.10
N VAL A 140 2.57 -2.46 14.77
CA VAL A 140 1.36 -2.22 13.99
C VAL A 140 1.09 -3.42 13.09
N ASP A 141 -0.04 -4.10 13.32
CA ASP A 141 -0.63 -4.98 12.31
C ASP A 141 -1.25 -4.10 11.22
N VAL A 142 -0.48 -3.90 10.16
CA VAL A 142 -0.86 -3.06 9.02
C VAL A 142 -2.06 -3.67 8.29
N GLU A 143 -2.21 -4.98 8.31
CA GLU A 143 -3.36 -5.61 7.66
C GLU A 143 -4.64 -5.39 8.45
N GLU A 144 -4.62 -5.58 9.77
CA GLU A 144 -5.75 -5.36 10.65
C GLU A 144 -6.17 -3.87 10.65
N LEU A 145 -5.22 -2.95 10.79
CA LEU A 145 -5.47 -1.51 10.74
C LEU A 145 -6.22 -1.12 9.45
N ILE A 146 -5.73 -1.58 8.31
CA ILE A 146 -6.29 -1.23 7.01
C ILE A 146 -7.65 -1.90 6.77
N ASN A 147 -7.85 -3.13 7.26
CA ASN A 147 -9.15 -3.80 7.20
C ASN A 147 -10.19 -3.12 8.08
N THR A 148 -9.77 -2.52 9.21
CA THR A 148 -10.64 -1.76 10.11
C THR A 148 -11.10 -0.46 9.48
N ILE A 149 -10.19 0.28 8.82
CA ILE A 149 -10.52 1.55 8.15
C ILE A 149 -11.32 1.31 6.86
N TYR A 150 -11.00 0.25 6.11
CA TYR A 150 -11.63 -0.08 4.82
C TYR A 150 -12.27 -1.47 4.88
N PRO A 151 -13.35 -1.67 5.66
CA PRO A 151 -13.96 -2.97 5.84
C PRO A 151 -14.55 -3.51 4.54
N SER A 152 -14.69 -4.83 4.46
CA SER A 152 -15.32 -5.45 3.29
C SER A 152 -16.81 -5.09 3.30
N PRO A 153 -17.43 -4.81 2.15
CA PRO A 153 -18.86 -4.53 2.13
C PRO A 153 -19.61 -5.83 2.42
N VAL A 154 -20.15 -5.94 3.64
CA VAL A 154 -20.90 -7.13 4.10
C VAL A 154 -22.31 -7.15 3.47
N ASP A 155 -22.94 -5.98 3.33
CA ASP A 155 -24.37 -5.87 2.99
C ASP A 155 -24.68 -5.12 1.68
N CYS A 156 -23.78 -5.18 0.70
CA CYS A 156 -24.04 -4.55 -0.61
C CYS A 156 -24.93 -5.44 -1.51
N ASP A 157 -25.92 -4.83 -2.19
CA ASP A 157 -26.72 -5.48 -3.25
C ASP A 157 -25.81 -6.27 -4.20
N GLU A 158 -26.16 -7.53 -4.47
CA GLU A 158 -25.39 -8.45 -5.30
C GLU A 158 -25.02 -7.85 -6.66
N ARG A 159 -25.91 -7.01 -7.22
CA ARG A 159 -25.70 -6.34 -8.51
C ARG A 159 -24.46 -5.44 -8.51
N ASN A 160 -24.12 -4.83 -7.37
CA ASN A 160 -22.98 -3.92 -7.22
C ASN A 160 -21.79 -4.53 -6.47
N LYS A 161 -21.97 -5.72 -5.89
CA LYS A 161 -20.98 -6.39 -5.04
C LYS A 161 -19.60 -6.49 -5.67
N ARG A 162 -19.49 -6.86 -6.95
CA ARG A 162 -18.18 -6.96 -7.64
C ARG A 162 -17.45 -5.62 -7.75
N SER A 163 -18.16 -4.55 -8.11
CA SER A 163 -17.58 -3.21 -8.24
C SER A 163 -17.14 -2.68 -6.88
N MET A 164 -17.97 -2.88 -5.85
CA MET A 164 -17.66 -2.48 -4.47
C MET A 164 -16.45 -3.23 -3.92
N LEU A 165 -16.37 -4.55 -4.12
CA LEU A 165 -15.19 -5.34 -3.74
C LEU A 165 -13.92 -4.84 -4.43
N ARG A 166 -13.98 -4.48 -5.72
CA ARG A 166 -12.84 -3.90 -6.44
C ARG A 166 -12.41 -2.56 -5.85
N ILE A 167 -13.36 -1.67 -5.55
CA ILE A 167 -13.09 -0.37 -4.95
C ILE A 167 -12.44 -0.55 -3.57
N CYS A 168 -12.98 -1.43 -2.73
CA CYS A 168 -12.43 -1.70 -1.40
C CYS A 168 -11.01 -2.28 -1.50
N ALA A 169 -10.77 -3.21 -2.44
CA ALA A 169 -9.44 -3.76 -2.68
C ALA A 169 -8.43 -2.68 -3.11
N HIS A 170 -8.82 -1.76 -3.99
CA HIS A 170 -7.98 -0.63 -4.39
C HIS A 170 -7.71 0.32 -3.22
N ASN A 171 -8.72 0.64 -2.41
CA ASN A 171 -8.54 1.51 -1.25
C ASN A 171 -7.59 0.90 -0.22
N ARG A 172 -7.72 -0.40 0.08
CA ARG A 172 -6.78 -1.08 0.97
C ARG A 172 -5.36 -1.06 0.42
N LEU A 173 -5.19 -1.32 -0.88
CA LEU A 173 -3.89 -1.27 -1.53
C LEU A 173 -3.26 0.12 -1.42
N TYR A 174 -3.99 1.16 -1.81
CA TYR A 174 -3.50 2.53 -1.78
C TYR A 174 -3.25 3.03 -0.35
N ALA A 175 -4.05 2.59 0.61
CA ALA A 175 -3.91 2.98 2.01
C ALA A 175 -2.66 2.35 2.62
N LYS A 176 -2.39 1.07 2.32
CA LYS A 176 -1.12 0.41 2.71
C LYS A 176 0.09 1.13 2.14
N GLN A 177 0.03 1.50 0.86
CA GLN A 177 1.13 2.19 0.20
C GLN A 177 1.38 3.56 0.81
N ASN A 178 0.33 4.37 0.97
CA ASN A 178 0.44 5.71 1.56
C ASN A 178 0.89 5.62 3.03
N TYR A 179 0.39 4.66 3.80
CA TYR A 179 0.83 4.42 5.18
C TYR A 179 2.32 4.14 5.27
N LEU A 180 2.87 3.31 4.38
CA LEU A 180 4.32 3.06 4.36
C LEU A 180 5.13 4.32 4.03
N LEU A 181 4.63 5.17 3.13
CA LEU A 181 5.25 6.48 2.86
C LEU A 181 5.18 7.38 4.09
N ASP A 182 4.07 7.39 4.82
CA ASP A 182 3.92 8.15 6.06
C ASP A 182 4.87 7.68 7.16
N VAL A 183 5.06 6.36 7.30
CA VAL A 183 6.07 5.79 8.22
C VAL A 183 7.47 6.30 7.85
N LEU A 184 7.85 6.26 6.57
CA LEU A 184 9.13 6.78 6.12
C LEU A 184 9.28 8.30 6.33
N ARG A 185 8.20 9.08 6.20
CA ARG A 185 8.25 10.50 6.57
C ARG A 185 8.66 10.71 8.03
N ARG A 186 8.15 9.87 8.95
CA ARG A 186 8.57 9.89 10.37
C ARG A 186 10.04 9.51 10.55
N CYS A 187 10.59 8.70 9.66
CA CYS A 187 12.03 8.39 9.61
C CYS A 187 12.87 9.51 8.96
N GLY A 188 12.28 10.64 8.52
CA GLY A 188 13.00 11.78 7.94
C GLY A 188 13.14 11.76 6.41
N PHE A 189 12.38 10.91 5.73
CA PHE A 189 12.31 10.90 4.27
C PHE A 189 11.32 11.97 3.75
N PHE A 190 11.61 12.48 2.56
CA PHE A 190 10.73 13.37 1.81
C PHE A 190 10.50 12.81 0.42
N PHE A 191 9.29 13.05 -0.11
CA PHE A 191 8.85 12.51 -1.39
C PHE A 191 8.40 13.63 -2.30
N GLU A 192 9.00 13.72 -3.48
CA GLU A 192 8.44 14.49 -4.58
C GLU A 192 7.45 13.58 -5.30
N SER A 193 6.16 13.91 -5.19
CA SER A 193 5.08 13.04 -5.61
C SER A 193 4.06 13.77 -6.47
N THR A 194 3.33 12.99 -7.26
CA THR A 194 2.13 13.42 -7.97
C THR A 194 0.91 12.68 -7.42
N PHE A 195 -0.22 13.36 -7.36
CA PHE A 195 -1.48 12.76 -6.97
C PHE A 195 -2.41 12.68 -8.19
N PRO A 196 -3.00 11.51 -8.48
CA PRO A 196 -4.03 11.41 -9.52
C PRO A 196 -5.26 12.21 -9.12
N PHE A 197 -6.12 12.56 -10.09
CA PHE A 197 -7.38 13.25 -9.81
C PHE A 197 -8.22 12.51 -8.76
N LYS A 198 -8.75 13.25 -7.79
CA LYS A 198 -9.56 12.68 -6.70
C LYS A 198 -10.88 12.16 -7.25
N THR A 199 -11.17 10.88 -7.03
CA THR A 199 -12.49 10.32 -7.35
C THR A 199 -13.34 10.24 -6.09
N ARG A 200 -14.66 10.09 -6.25
CA ARG A 200 -15.60 10.01 -5.12
C ARG A 200 -15.43 8.73 -4.29
N PHE A 201 -14.92 7.65 -4.89
CA PHE A 201 -14.99 6.31 -4.30
C PHE A 201 -13.63 5.74 -3.93
N THR A 202 -12.56 6.19 -4.59
CA THR A 202 -11.21 5.69 -4.36
C THR A 202 -10.33 6.76 -3.74
N ILE A 203 -9.56 6.36 -2.73
CA ILE A 203 -8.53 7.24 -2.19
C ILE A 203 -7.44 7.50 -3.24
N GLN A 204 -6.76 8.63 -3.13
CA GLN A 204 -5.68 8.97 -4.03
C GLN A 204 -4.43 8.21 -3.62
N GLN A 205 -3.90 7.41 -4.54
CA GLN A 205 -2.58 6.82 -4.39
C GLN A 205 -1.53 7.89 -4.63
N GLU A 206 -0.62 8.08 -3.69
CA GLU A 206 0.55 8.93 -3.90
C GLU A 206 1.52 8.26 -4.90
N ARG A 207 1.90 8.98 -5.96
CA ARG A 207 2.85 8.49 -6.97
C ARG A 207 4.17 9.23 -6.84
N VAL A 208 5.12 8.57 -6.20
CA VAL A 208 6.46 9.10 -5.95
C VAL A 208 7.25 9.15 -7.26
N ASN A 209 7.80 10.32 -7.57
CA ASN A 209 8.76 10.53 -8.64
C ASN A 209 10.19 10.52 -8.11
N SER A 210 10.43 11.12 -6.95
CA SER A 210 11.76 11.19 -6.35
C SER A 210 11.68 11.03 -4.83
N ILE A 211 12.67 10.35 -4.25
CA ILE A 211 12.83 10.14 -2.81
C ILE A 211 14.05 10.94 -2.35
N TYR A 212 13.91 11.65 -1.25
CA TYR A 212 14.95 12.44 -0.60
C TYR A 212 15.12 12.00 0.85
N TYR A 213 16.34 12.16 1.38
CA TYR A 213 16.64 11.96 2.79
C TYR A 213 17.58 13.07 3.24
N ARG A 214 17.22 13.79 4.31
CA ARG A 214 17.97 14.96 4.83
C ARG A 214 18.32 16.00 3.76
N ASN A 215 17.30 16.42 3.00
CA ASN A 215 17.42 17.38 1.90
C ASN A 215 18.36 16.97 0.75
N LYS A 216 18.82 15.72 0.71
CA LYS A 216 19.61 15.17 -0.39
C LYS A 216 18.74 14.23 -1.22
N LEU A 217 18.79 14.39 -2.54
CA LEU A 217 18.14 13.48 -3.47
C LEU A 217 18.72 12.08 -3.26
N LEU A 218 17.88 11.10 -2.92
CA LEU A 218 18.28 9.72 -2.72
C LEU A 218 18.06 8.90 -3.99
N LEU A 219 16.83 8.89 -4.52
CA LEU A 219 16.44 8.12 -5.71
C LEU A 219 15.49 8.93 -6.61
N LYS A 220 15.66 8.81 -7.92
CA LYS A 220 14.72 9.23 -8.96
C LYS A 220 13.84 8.08 -9.41
N LYS A 221 12.85 8.37 -10.24
CA LYS A 221 11.85 7.42 -10.71
C LYS A 221 12.48 6.21 -11.38
N GLU A 222 13.44 6.41 -12.28
CA GLU A 222 14.10 5.34 -13.01
C GLU A 222 14.87 4.42 -12.06
N GLU A 223 15.54 5.01 -11.07
CA GLU A 223 16.28 4.27 -10.04
C GLU A 223 15.30 3.48 -9.14
N ILE A 224 14.16 4.07 -8.74
CA ILE A 224 13.11 3.36 -7.98
C ILE A 224 12.61 2.13 -8.75
N GLN A 225 12.44 2.23 -10.07
CA GLN A 225 11.98 1.12 -10.91
C GLN A 225 13.02 0.00 -10.99
N GLU A 226 14.26 0.35 -11.33
CA GLU A 226 15.34 -0.62 -11.46
C GLU A 226 15.62 -1.32 -10.14
N MET A 227 15.75 -0.53 -9.07
CA MET A 227 16.04 -1.04 -7.73
C MET A 227 14.88 -1.84 -7.17
N GLY A 228 13.67 -1.29 -7.24
CA GLY A 228 12.49 -1.94 -6.70
C GLY A 228 12.16 -3.24 -7.42
N LYS A 229 12.51 -3.38 -8.70
CA LYS A 229 12.43 -4.66 -9.41
C LYS A 229 13.33 -5.73 -8.77
N GLN A 230 14.59 -5.39 -8.49
CA GLN A 230 15.54 -6.33 -7.89
C GLN A 230 15.15 -6.71 -6.46
N ILE A 231 14.79 -5.72 -5.63
CA ILE A 231 14.34 -5.96 -4.25
C ILE A 231 13.05 -6.78 -4.24
N ASN A 232 12.10 -6.48 -5.13
CA ASN A 232 10.86 -7.23 -5.22
C ASN A 232 11.10 -8.68 -5.64
N GLN A 233 12.02 -8.91 -6.57
CA GLN A 233 12.41 -10.26 -6.97
C GLN A 233 12.98 -11.03 -5.78
N PHE A 234 13.87 -10.42 -4.99
CA PHE A 234 14.37 -11.00 -3.75
C PHE A 234 13.23 -11.40 -2.81
N PHE A 235 12.29 -10.49 -2.50
CA PHE A 235 11.14 -10.81 -1.64
C PHE A 235 10.28 -11.94 -2.21
N CYS A 236 10.07 -11.95 -3.52
CA CYS A 236 9.29 -13.00 -4.17
C CYS A 236 10.00 -14.36 -4.06
N GLU A 237 11.32 -14.42 -4.21
CA GLU A 237 12.12 -15.62 -4.03
C GLU A 237 12.09 -16.11 -2.57
N GLN A 238 12.24 -15.20 -1.61
CA GLN A 238 12.11 -15.53 -0.19
C GLN A 238 10.72 -16.08 0.16
N SER A 239 9.65 -15.53 -0.44
CA SER A 239 8.28 -16.01 -0.25
C SER A 239 8.01 -17.42 -0.82
N LYS A 240 8.93 -17.97 -1.62
CA LYS A 240 8.86 -19.38 -2.06
C LYS A 240 9.38 -20.33 -1.00
N ILE A 241 10.31 -19.86 -0.17
CA ILE A 241 10.99 -20.64 0.86
C ILE A 241 10.21 -20.58 2.17
N ARG A 242 9.69 -19.40 2.52
CA ARG A 242 8.99 -19.13 3.79
C ARG A 242 7.58 -18.60 3.53
N ILE A 243 6.62 -19.05 4.34
CA ILE A 243 5.22 -18.59 4.28
C ILE A 243 5.13 -17.13 4.76
N ASN A 244 5.82 -16.84 5.86
CA ASN A 244 5.97 -15.51 6.43
C ASN A 244 7.46 -15.16 6.46
N GLY A 245 7.85 -14.12 5.73
CA GLY A 245 9.20 -13.56 5.77
C GLY A 245 9.25 -12.49 6.84
N ILE A 246 10.04 -12.70 7.89
CA ILE A 246 10.33 -11.67 8.90
C ILE A 246 11.70 -11.09 8.55
N TYR A 247 11.77 -9.76 8.54
CA TYR A 247 12.98 -8.99 8.23
C TYR A 247 13.24 -8.08 9.42
N ASP A 248 14.20 -8.49 10.25
CA ASP A 248 14.61 -7.75 11.43
C ASP A 248 15.38 -6.49 11.01
N HIS A 249 15.42 -5.47 11.88
CA HIS A 249 16.24 -4.29 11.69
C HIS A 249 17.70 -4.69 11.51
N ASP A 250 18.33 -4.13 10.47
CA ASP A 250 19.69 -4.48 10.04
C ASP A 250 19.85 -6.00 9.76
N ASP A 251 18.84 -6.62 9.11
CA ASP A 251 18.91 -8.02 8.65
C ASP A 251 20.11 -8.21 7.72
N GLN A 252 21.09 -9.00 8.16
CA GLN A 252 22.36 -9.18 7.44
C GLN A 252 22.19 -9.76 6.04
N VAL A 253 21.20 -10.64 5.82
CA VAL A 253 20.96 -11.23 4.50
C VAL A 253 20.48 -10.16 3.55
N PHE A 254 19.58 -9.31 4.03
CA PHE A 254 19.02 -8.23 3.25
C PHE A 254 20.03 -7.09 3.06
N GLU A 255 20.80 -6.76 4.09
CA GLU A 255 21.86 -5.77 4.03
C GLU A 255 22.97 -6.18 3.05
N LYS A 256 23.41 -7.44 3.13
CA LYS A 256 24.36 -8.01 2.16
C LYS A 256 23.83 -7.92 0.73
N PHE A 257 22.55 -8.24 0.53
CA PHE A 257 21.91 -8.09 -0.77
C PHE A 257 21.95 -6.63 -1.26
N LEU A 258 21.60 -5.66 -0.40
CA LEU A 258 21.66 -4.24 -0.75
C LEU A 258 23.09 -3.79 -1.06
N HIS A 259 24.08 -4.23 -0.29
CA HIS A 259 25.49 -3.88 -0.53
C HIS A 259 26.00 -4.47 -1.86
N GLU A 260 25.73 -5.74 -2.13
CA GLU A 260 26.22 -6.43 -3.34
C GLU A 260 25.52 -5.97 -4.63
N LYS A 261 24.19 -5.76 -4.55
CA LYS A 261 23.38 -5.44 -5.74
C LYS A 261 23.14 -3.95 -5.92
N MET A 262 23.35 -3.15 -4.87
CA MET A 262 23.02 -1.73 -4.84
C MET A 262 24.06 -0.88 -4.08
N PRO A 263 25.37 -1.03 -4.37
CA PRO A 263 26.44 -0.39 -3.59
C PRO A 263 26.30 1.13 -3.55
N ILE A 264 25.93 1.76 -4.67
CA ILE A 264 25.75 3.22 -4.75
C ILE A 264 24.65 3.69 -3.78
N PHE A 265 23.54 2.96 -3.72
CA PHE A 265 22.44 3.29 -2.82
C PHE A 265 22.83 3.07 -1.37
N TYR A 266 23.41 1.90 -1.08
CA TYR A 266 23.82 1.54 0.27
C TYR A 266 24.87 2.52 0.81
N ASP A 267 25.88 2.86 0.02
CA ASP A 267 26.91 3.85 0.37
C ASP A 267 26.33 5.24 0.57
N LYS A 268 25.44 5.66 -0.33
CA LYS A 268 24.78 6.97 -0.25
C LYS A 268 23.94 7.07 1.02
N PHE A 269 23.19 6.03 1.33
CA PHE A 269 22.33 6.00 2.51
C PHE A 269 23.13 5.87 3.81
N SER A 270 24.10 4.94 3.87
CA SER A 270 24.95 4.73 5.04
C SER A 270 25.80 5.95 5.38
N LYS A 271 26.42 6.61 4.38
CA LYS A 271 27.14 7.87 4.58
C LYS A 271 26.24 8.96 5.15
N ILE A 272 25.01 9.07 4.66
CA ILE A 272 24.05 10.05 5.18
C ILE A 272 23.62 9.67 6.61
N ARG A 273 23.41 8.38 6.92
CA ARG A 273 23.02 7.88 8.27
C ARG A 273 24.12 8.14 9.30
N LEU A 274 25.39 7.86 8.98
CA LEU A 274 26.51 8.02 9.91
C LEU A 274 26.77 9.48 10.30
N GLN A 275 26.40 10.44 9.45
CA GLN A 275 26.55 11.89 9.73
C GLN A 275 25.62 12.43 10.84
N SER A 276 24.76 11.63 11.47
CA SER A 276 23.86 12.09 12.56
C SER A 276 24.10 11.48 13.93
N VAL A 277 25.10 10.61 14.07
CA VAL A 277 25.45 10.04 15.38
C VAL A 277 26.48 10.93 16.09
N ASN A 278 26.95 11.99 15.43
CA ASN A 278 27.81 13.05 15.97
C ASN A 278 27.04 14.37 16.00
#